data_AF-A0A6H5H0V2-F1
#
_entry.id   AF-A0A6H5H0V2-F1
#
_cell.length_a   1.000
_cell.length_b   1.000
_cell.length_c   1.000
_cell.angle_alpha   90.00
_cell.angle_beta   90.00
_cell.angle_gamma   90.00
#
_symmetry.space_group_name_H-M   'P 1'
#
loop_
_entity.id
_entity.type
_entity.pdbx_description
1 polymer ?
#
loop_
_entity_poly.entity_id
_entity_poly.type
_entity_poly.pdbx_seq_one_letter_code
_entity_poly.pdbx_strand_id
1 'polypeptide(L)'
;MQVGYDMTKTAAQRLFAKTGKKVEDVDVVELHDCFSANELITYEALGLCQPGEAAQFIDSGNNTYGGRVVVNPSGGLISKGHPLGATVSKAFELLKNEMENDTEKLVESVRGIFCLKVKNKDGKDGMWIINTKGGKGTITYNGTDKPDVTITINDEDITDLLTGKLNPQKAFFQGKLKIQGNMGLALKLTELQKKAGNRIDTLRAKL
;
A
#
# COMPACT_ATOMS: atom_id res chain seq x y z
N MET A 1 -18.63 2.20 20.97
CA MET A 1 -17.33 1.84 20.37
C MET A 1 -17.62 1.42 18.94
N GLN A 2 -17.73 2.39 18.01
CA GLN A 2 -18.09 2.12 16.62
C GLN A 2 -16.82 1.92 15.79
N VAL A 3 -16.89 1.03 14.80
CA VAL A 3 -15.81 0.58 13.91
C VAL A 3 -15.09 1.76 13.23
N GLY A 4 -14.14 2.42 13.92
CA GLY A 4 -13.30 3.49 13.35
C GLY A 4 -13.95 4.86 13.10
N TYR A 5 -15.25 5.05 13.38
CA TYR A 5 -15.98 6.31 13.15
C TYR A 5 -15.31 7.51 13.86
N ASP A 6 -15.15 7.43 15.18
CA ASP A 6 -14.62 8.54 15.99
C ASP A 6 -13.18 8.90 15.59
N MET A 7 -12.38 7.90 15.24
CA MET A 7 -11.01 8.07 14.76
C MET A 7 -11.00 8.82 13.43
N THR A 8 -11.83 8.41 12.47
CA THR A 8 -11.94 9.03 11.15
C THR A 8 -12.43 10.47 11.27
N LYS A 9 -13.49 10.70 12.06
CA LYS A 9 -14.03 12.03 12.32
C LYS A 9 -12.99 12.96 12.94
N THR A 10 -12.27 12.49 13.95
CA THR A 10 -11.22 13.28 14.60
C THR A 10 -10.08 13.60 13.62
N ALA A 11 -9.66 12.64 12.80
CA ALA A 11 -8.62 12.85 11.80
C ALA A 11 -9.04 13.88 10.74
N ALA A 12 -10.27 13.76 10.20
CA ALA A 12 -10.81 14.69 9.23
C ALA A 12 -10.93 16.11 9.78
N GLN A 13 -11.48 16.27 10.99
CA GLN A 13 -11.60 17.57 11.65
C GLN A 13 -10.24 18.25 11.85
N ARG A 14 -9.23 17.49 12.30
CA ARG A 14 -7.86 18.01 12.47
C ARG A 14 -7.25 18.43 11.13
N LEU A 15 -7.46 17.64 10.08
CA LEU A 15 -6.97 17.95 8.74
C LEU A 15 -7.58 19.26 8.22
N PHE A 16 -8.89 19.39 8.25
CA PHE A 16 -9.61 20.59 7.79
C PHE A 16 -9.26 21.83 8.61
N ALA A 17 -9.15 21.70 9.94
CA ALA A 17 -8.70 22.80 10.79
C ALA A 17 -7.29 23.27 10.45
N LYS A 18 -6.39 22.34 10.09
CA LYS A 18 -4.99 22.67 9.75
C LYS A 18 -4.85 23.29 8.36
N THR A 19 -5.67 22.89 7.40
CA THR A 19 -5.58 23.35 6.00
C THR A 19 -6.49 24.54 5.70
N GLY A 20 -7.47 24.83 6.57
CA GLY A 20 -8.51 25.82 6.32
C GLY A 20 -9.50 25.39 5.22
N LYS A 21 -9.43 24.13 4.78
CA LYS A 21 -10.35 23.54 3.80
C LYS A 21 -11.58 22.97 4.49
N LYS A 22 -12.62 22.75 3.71
CA LYS A 22 -13.85 22.08 4.13
C LYS A 22 -14.05 20.81 3.33
N VAL A 23 -14.97 19.98 3.79
CA VAL A 23 -15.32 18.72 3.10
C VAL A 23 -15.93 19.00 1.72
N GLU A 24 -16.58 20.15 1.53
CA GLU A 24 -17.07 20.63 0.24
C GLU A 24 -15.96 20.92 -0.77
N ASP A 25 -14.72 21.14 -0.32
CA ASP A 25 -13.57 21.38 -1.20
C ASP A 25 -12.91 20.07 -1.68
N VAL A 26 -13.49 18.91 -1.36
CA VAL A 26 -12.92 17.58 -1.67
C VAL A 26 -13.64 16.97 -2.87
N ASP A 27 -12.94 16.90 -4.00
CA ASP A 27 -13.47 16.31 -5.24
C ASP A 27 -13.37 14.78 -5.26
N VAL A 28 -12.36 14.23 -4.57
CA VAL A 28 -12.03 12.80 -4.60
C VAL A 28 -11.71 12.30 -3.21
N VAL A 29 -12.25 11.13 -2.87
CA VAL A 29 -12.02 10.45 -1.59
C VAL A 29 -11.58 9.01 -1.85
N GLU A 30 -10.40 8.64 -1.37
CA GLU A 30 -9.94 7.24 -1.38
C GLU A 30 -10.05 6.65 0.03
N LEU A 31 -11.00 5.73 0.21
CA LEU A 31 -11.31 5.12 1.48
C LEU A 31 -10.59 3.80 1.72
N HIS A 32 -10.53 3.44 2.99
CA HIS A 32 -10.18 2.10 3.41
C HIS A 32 -11.45 1.25 3.60
N ASP A 33 -12.04 0.81 2.49
CA ASP A 33 -13.34 0.12 2.36
C ASP A 33 -13.21 -1.41 2.42
N CYS A 34 -12.52 -2.00 3.41
CA CYS A 34 -12.40 -3.48 3.48
C CYS A 34 -13.74 -4.25 3.50
N PHE A 35 -14.85 -3.56 3.83
CA PHE A 35 -16.21 -4.06 3.72
C PHE A 35 -17.11 -2.95 3.19
N SER A 36 -18.12 -3.28 2.39
CA SER A 36 -19.06 -2.30 1.80
C SER A 36 -19.77 -1.46 2.88
N ALA A 37 -20.10 -2.06 4.02
CA ALA A 37 -20.72 -1.37 5.16
C ALA A 37 -19.81 -0.30 5.79
N ASN A 38 -18.49 -0.39 5.58
CA ASN A 38 -17.52 0.54 6.13
C ASN A 38 -17.63 1.92 5.45
N GLU A 39 -18.06 1.97 4.17
CA GLU A 39 -18.28 3.23 3.47
C GLU A 39 -19.37 4.07 4.13
N LEU A 40 -20.49 3.46 4.53
CA LEU A 40 -21.60 4.16 5.19
C LEU A 40 -21.13 4.93 6.44
N ILE A 41 -20.39 4.23 7.30
CA ILE A 41 -19.83 4.81 8.53
C ILE A 41 -18.81 5.90 8.21
N THR A 42 -18.00 5.69 7.17
CA THR A 42 -16.90 6.59 6.82
C THR A 42 -17.40 7.86 6.14
N TYR A 43 -18.46 7.82 5.34
CA TYR A 43 -19.08 9.00 4.72
C TYR A 43 -19.60 9.97 5.78
N GLU A 44 -20.30 9.44 6.77
CA GLU A 44 -20.79 10.23 7.91
C GLU A 44 -19.64 10.78 8.75
N ALA A 45 -18.61 9.96 9.00
CA ALA A 45 -17.45 10.38 9.80
C ALA A 45 -16.65 11.51 9.12
N LEU A 46 -16.50 11.46 7.79
CA LEU A 46 -15.82 12.49 7.00
C LEU A 46 -16.67 13.75 6.83
N GLY A 47 -17.97 13.68 7.08
CA GLY A 47 -18.92 14.78 6.89
C GLY A 47 -19.40 14.94 5.45
N LEU A 48 -19.30 13.89 4.61
CA LEU A 48 -19.85 13.91 3.25
C LEU A 48 -21.39 13.99 3.25
N CYS A 49 -21.99 13.37 4.27
CA CYS A 49 -23.43 13.40 4.56
C CYS A 49 -23.63 13.48 6.08
N GLN A 50 -24.86 13.76 6.53
CA GLN A 50 -25.15 13.72 7.97
C GLN A 50 -25.21 12.28 8.49
N PRO A 51 -24.99 12.06 9.81
CA PRO A 51 -25.18 10.75 10.41
C PRO A 51 -26.59 10.18 10.14
N GLY A 52 -26.66 8.96 9.62
CA GLY A 52 -27.90 8.30 9.19
C GLY A 52 -28.30 8.54 7.73
N GLU A 53 -27.62 9.43 7.00
CA GLU A 53 -27.97 9.78 5.61
C GLU A 53 -27.11 9.09 4.56
N ALA A 54 -26.13 8.25 4.95
CA ALA A 54 -25.19 7.65 4.00
C ALA A 54 -25.88 6.80 2.92
N ALA A 55 -26.98 6.12 3.26
CA ALA A 55 -27.76 5.36 2.28
C ALA A 55 -28.37 6.25 1.19
N GLN A 56 -29.02 7.36 1.59
CA GLN A 56 -29.56 8.33 0.63
C GLN A 56 -28.47 9.02 -0.18
N PHE A 57 -27.31 9.28 0.43
CA PHE A 57 -26.15 9.83 -0.26
C PHE A 57 -25.66 8.92 -1.40
N ILE A 58 -25.66 7.61 -1.17
CA ILE A 58 -25.32 6.60 -2.19
C ILE A 58 -26.44 6.49 -3.24
N ASP A 59 -27.70 6.36 -2.82
CA ASP A 59 -28.84 6.16 -3.73
C ASP A 59 -29.04 7.35 -4.69
N SER A 60 -28.68 8.56 -4.24
CA SER A 60 -28.69 9.78 -5.07
C SER A 60 -27.49 9.88 -6.03
N GLY A 61 -26.55 8.93 -5.98
CA GLY A 61 -25.35 8.94 -6.81
C GLY A 61 -24.32 10.01 -6.43
N ASN A 62 -24.43 10.60 -5.24
CA ASN A 62 -23.55 11.69 -4.84
C ASN A 62 -22.10 11.25 -4.55
N ASN A 63 -21.85 9.95 -4.42
CA ASN A 63 -20.54 9.36 -4.14
C ASN A 63 -19.80 8.84 -5.40
N THR A 64 -20.30 9.12 -6.60
CA THR A 64 -19.70 8.62 -7.85
C THR A 64 -19.58 9.73 -8.92
N TYR A 65 -19.07 9.38 -10.09
CA TYR A 65 -18.89 10.30 -11.22
C TYR A 65 -20.20 11.02 -11.58
N GLY A 66 -20.14 12.35 -11.66
CA GLY A 66 -21.31 13.20 -11.88
C GLY A 66 -22.08 13.56 -10.61
N GLY A 67 -21.73 12.97 -9.47
CA GLY A 67 -22.21 13.33 -8.14
C GLY A 67 -21.39 14.41 -7.46
N ARG A 68 -21.56 14.54 -6.14
CA ARG A 68 -20.87 15.54 -5.31
C ARG A 68 -19.38 15.26 -5.15
N VAL A 69 -19.00 14.00 -4.98
CA VAL A 69 -17.61 13.56 -4.72
C VAL A 69 -17.40 12.21 -5.35
N VAL A 70 -16.22 11.97 -5.91
CA VAL A 70 -15.87 10.64 -6.45
C VAL A 70 -15.18 9.83 -5.36
N VAL A 71 -15.84 8.75 -4.92
CA VAL A 71 -15.27 7.83 -3.94
C VAL A 71 -14.61 6.65 -4.64
N ASN A 72 -13.44 6.27 -4.16
CA ASN A 72 -12.72 5.07 -4.59
C ASN A 72 -12.55 4.95 -6.12
N PRO A 73 -12.16 6.02 -6.86
CA PRO A 73 -11.94 5.91 -8.31
C PRO A 73 -10.87 4.90 -8.69
N SER A 74 -9.99 4.48 -7.76
CA SER A 74 -9.04 3.38 -7.98
C SER A 74 -9.69 1.99 -7.96
N GLY A 75 -11.00 1.92 -7.65
CA GLY A 75 -11.79 0.73 -7.42
C GLY A 75 -11.92 0.34 -5.94
N GLY A 76 -11.25 1.05 -5.02
CA GLY A 76 -11.25 0.72 -3.59
C GLY A 76 -10.59 -0.62 -3.28
N LEU A 77 -10.52 -0.99 -2.01
CA LEU A 77 -10.01 -2.28 -1.56
C LEU A 77 -10.91 -3.45 -1.96
N ILE A 78 -12.22 -3.22 -2.11
CA ILE A 78 -13.19 -4.26 -2.51
C ILE A 78 -12.89 -4.78 -3.93
N SER A 79 -12.53 -3.89 -4.87
CA SER A 79 -12.15 -4.31 -6.23
C SER A 79 -10.79 -5.02 -6.29
N LYS A 80 -9.92 -4.79 -5.30
CA LYS A 80 -8.55 -5.34 -5.25
C LYS A 80 -8.48 -6.78 -4.71
N GLY A 81 -9.64 -7.38 -4.39
CA GLY A 81 -9.76 -8.79 -4.02
C GLY A 81 -9.44 -9.11 -2.56
N HIS A 82 -9.22 -10.40 -2.28
CA HIS A 82 -9.08 -11.01 -0.94
C HIS A 82 -8.18 -10.21 0.05
N PRO A 83 -8.35 -10.36 1.38
CA PRO A 83 -7.61 -9.60 2.41
C PRO A 83 -6.08 -9.59 2.26
N LEU A 84 -5.52 -10.63 1.64
CA LEU A 84 -4.13 -10.71 1.20
C LEU A 84 -3.70 -9.54 0.30
N GLY A 85 -4.55 -9.18 -0.66
CA GLY A 85 -4.28 -8.19 -1.69
C GLY A 85 -4.36 -6.77 -1.17
N ALA A 86 -5.28 -6.46 -0.25
CA ALA A 86 -5.53 -5.12 0.23
C ALA A 86 -4.29 -4.39 0.80
N THR A 87 -3.74 -4.91 1.90
CA THR A 87 -2.61 -4.29 2.62
C THR A 87 -1.31 -4.43 1.83
N VAL A 88 -1.09 -5.59 1.21
CA VAL A 88 0.12 -5.89 0.46
C VAL A 88 0.17 -5.09 -0.84
N SER A 89 -0.95 -4.96 -1.57
CA SER A 89 -0.99 -4.13 -2.78
C SER A 89 -0.75 -2.67 -2.46
N LYS A 90 -1.26 -2.15 -1.34
CA LYS A 90 -0.97 -0.78 -0.92
C LYS A 90 0.52 -0.56 -0.65
N ALA A 91 1.19 -1.54 -0.04
CA ALA A 91 2.63 -1.48 0.16
C ALA A 91 3.42 -1.53 -1.16
N PHE A 92 2.97 -2.31 -2.14
CA PHE A 92 3.55 -2.34 -3.48
C PHE A 92 3.23 -1.08 -4.31
N GLU A 93 2.08 -0.45 -4.12
CA GLU A 93 1.75 0.85 -4.72
C GLU A 93 2.68 1.94 -4.20
N LEU A 94 2.95 1.96 -2.89
CA LEU A 94 3.94 2.86 -2.30
C LEU A 94 5.34 2.60 -2.87
N LEU A 95 5.75 1.34 -2.97
CA LEU A 95 7.03 0.98 -3.58
C LEU A 95 7.11 1.42 -5.05
N LYS A 96 6.01 1.27 -5.81
CA LYS A 96 5.92 1.71 -7.20
C LYS A 96 6.10 3.23 -7.30
N ASN A 97 5.43 4.00 -6.44
CA ASN A 97 5.58 5.46 -6.41
C ASN A 97 7.01 5.87 -6.06
N GLU A 98 7.68 5.17 -5.12
CA GLU A 98 9.07 5.46 -4.77
C GLU A 98 10.02 5.14 -5.95
N MET A 99 9.82 4.00 -6.62
CA MET A 99 10.56 3.64 -7.83
C MET A 99 10.37 4.68 -8.94
N GLU A 100 9.16 5.21 -9.10
CA GLU A 100 8.88 6.27 -10.07
C GLU A 100 9.55 7.61 -9.71
N ASN A 101 9.80 7.86 -8.43
CA ASN A 101 10.46 9.08 -7.94
C ASN A 101 11.96 8.90 -7.66
N ASP A 102 12.55 7.76 -8.03
CA ASP A 102 13.97 7.48 -7.82
C ASP A 102 14.87 8.39 -8.65
N THR A 103 15.31 9.51 -8.05
CA THR A 103 16.24 10.47 -8.65
C THR A 103 17.69 9.98 -8.66
N GLU A 104 18.03 8.97 -7.86
CA GLU A 104 19.39 8.46 -7.69
C GLU A 104 19.70 7.27 -8.59
N LYS A 105 18.73 6.84 -9.41
CA LYS A 105 18.85 5.69 -10.33
C LYS A 105 19.26 4.40 -9.60
N LEU A 106 18.84 4.27 -8.35
CA LEU A 106 19.03 3.07 -7.55
C LEU A 106 18.35 1.85 -8.18
N VAL A 107 17.16 2.02 -8.76
CA VAL A 107 16.42 0.96 -9.47
C VAL A 107 17.24 0.43 -10.66
N GLU A 108 17.79 1.34 -11.48
CA GLU A 108 18.61 0.98 -12.64
C GLU A 108 19.92 0.26 -12.23
N SER A 109 20.41 0.48 -11.01
CA SER A 109 21.63 -0.17 -10.50
C SER A 109 21.45 -1.66 -10.18
N VAL A 110 20.21 -2.10 -9.97
CA VAL A 110 19.89 -3.49 -9.57
C VAL A 110 19.89 -4.44 -10.78
N ARG A 111 19.26 -4.02 -11.88
CA ARG A 111 19.15 -4.76 -13.16
C ARG A 111 18.70 -6.22 -12.99
N GLY A 112 17.70 -6.45 -12.14
CA GLY A 112 17.15 -7.78 -11.84
C GLY A 112 15.62 -7.83 -11.91
N ILE A 113 15.09 -9.04 -12.09
CA ILE A 113 13.65 -9.34 -11.96
C ILE A 113 13.46 -10.11 -10.66
N PHE A 114 12.67 -9.55 -9.74
CA PHE A 114 12.41 -10.12 -8.43
C PHE A 114 10.95 -10.58 -8.35
N CYS A 115 10.70 -11.77 -7.83
CA CYS A 115 9.37 -12.22 -7.46
C CYS A 115 9.24 -12.16 -5.93
N LEU A 116 8.33 -11.35 -5.42
CA LEU A 116 7.87 -11.45 -4.03
C LEU A 116 6.62 -12.33 -4.00
N LYS A 117 6.76 -13.47 -3.33
CA LYS A 117 5.72 -14.45 -3.09
C LYS A 117 5.22 -14.30 -1.66
N VAL A 118 4.00 -13.81 -1.48
CA VAL A 118 3.40 -13.59 -0.16
C VAL A 118 2.42 -14.71 0.15
N LYS A 119 2.66 -15.39 1.25
CA LYS A 119 1.82 -16.51 1.75
C LYS A 119 0.87 -16.02 2.82
N ASN A 120 -0.42 -16.33 2.72
CA ASN A 120 -1.31 -16.17 3.86
C ASN A 120 -1.36 -17.41 4.75
N LYS A 121 -2.07 -17.24 5.87
CA LYS A 121 -2.40 -18.29 6.83
C LYS A 121 -3.17 -19.47 6.22
N ASP A 122 -3.90 -19.25 5.13
CA ASP A 122 -4.61 -20.30 4.39
C ASP A 122 -3.73 -21.02 3.35
N GLY A 123 -2.44 -20.68 3.26
CA GLY A 123 -1.50 -21.27 2.31
C GLY A 123 -1.67 -20.82 0.85
N LYS A 124 -2.50 -19.80 0.59
CA LYS A 124 -2.62 -19.15 -0.72
C LYS A 124 -1.46 -18.18 -0.93
N ASP A 125 -0.99 -18.15 -2.17
CA ASP A 125 0.13 -17.32 -2.61
C ASP A 125 -0.36 -16.14 -3.45
N GLY A 126 0.06 -14.92 -3.09
CA GLY A 126 0.08 -13.78 -4.00
C GLY A 126 1.49 -13.60 -4.57
N MET A 127 1.62 -13.27 -5.86
CA MET A 127 2.92 -13.06 -6.49
C MET A 127 3.02 -11.66 -7.09
N TRP A 128 4.12 -10.96 -6.79
CA TRP A 128 4.44 -9.66 -7.36
C TRP A 128 5.79 -9.74 -8.06
N ILE A 129 5.80 -9.41 -9.34
CA ILE A 129 7.02 -9.30 -10.14
C ILE A 129 7.47 -7.85 -10.11
N ILE A 130 8.70 -7.62 -9.68
CA ILE A 130 9.40 -6.34 -9.71
C ILE A 130 10.49 -6.43 -10.77
N ASN A 131 10.30 -5.76 -11.90
CA ASN A 131 11.26 -5.74 -12.99
C ASN A 131 12.04 -4.42 -12.96
N THR A 132 13.33 -4.49 -12.66
CA THR A 132 14.23 -3.32 -12.58
C THR A 132 15.15 -3.18 -13.79
N LYS A 133 14.92 -3.96 -14.86
CA LYS A 133 15.79 -3.95 -16.05
C LYS A 133 15.52 -2.78 -17.00
N GLY A 134 14.41 -2.05 -16.84
CA GLY A 134 14.05 -0.92 -17.69
C GLY A 134 13.74 0.35 -16.91
N GLY A 135 14.54 1.41 -17.09
CA GLY A 135 14.32 2.74 -16.52
C GLY A 135 13.97 2.71 -15.03
N LYS A 136 12.82 3.34 -14.68
CA LYS A 136 12.27 3.38 -13.31
C LYS A 136 11.71 2.05 -12.80
N GLY A 137 11.74 0.99 -13.62
CA GLY A 137 11.23 -0.33 -13.28
C GLY A 137 9.70 -0.44 -13.28
N THR A 138 9.19 -1.65 -13.10
CA THR A 138 7.75 -1.94 -13.04
C THR A 138 7.44 -2.95 -11.93
N ILE A 139 6.22 -2.86 -11.38
CA ILE A 139 5.67 -3.85 -10.45
C ILE A 139 4.36 -4.38 -11.03
N THR A 140 4.22 -5.70 -11.15
CA THR A 140 3.03 -6.38 -11.67
C THR A 140 2.58 -7.50 -10.75
N TYR A 141 1.29 -7.50 -10.41
CA TYR A 141 0.66 -8.60 -9.68
C TYR A 141 0.41 -9.77 -10.64
N ASN A 142 0.77 -10.99 -10.23
CA ASN A 142 0.75 -12.20 -11.05
C ASN A 142 1.44 -12.03 -12.43
N GLY A 143 2.53 -11.26 -12.46
CA GLY A 143 3.32 -11.07 -13.67
C GLY A 143 3.93 -12.39 -14.20
N THR A 144 4.14 -12.46 -15.51
CA THR A 144 4.67 -13.65 -16.20
C THR A 144 6.18 -13.62 -16.43
N ASP A 145 6.85 -12.52 -16.11
CA ASP A 145 8.30 -12.43 -16.28
C ASP A 145 9.01 -13.48 -15.42
N LYS A 146 10.05 -14.10 -15.99
CA LYS A 146 10.86 -15.09 -15.27
C LYS A 146 11.71 -14.38 -14.21
N PRO A 147 11.54 -14.69 -12.91
CA PRO A 147 12.31 -14.03 -11.86
C PRO A 147 13.75 -14.54 -11.84
N ASP A 148 14.69 -13.61 -11.64
CA ASP A 148 16.09 -13.91 -11.31
C ASP A 148 16.21 -14.31 -9.82
N VAL A 149 15.35 -13.76 -8.97
CA VAL A 149 15.28 -14.03 -7.52
C VAL A 149 13.83 -14.14 -7.09
N THR A 150 13.50 -15.17 -6.31
CA THR A 150 12.19 -15.33 -5.66
C THR A 150 12.36 -15.22 -4.15
N ILE A 151 11.66 -14.27 -3.54
CA ILE A 151 11.60 -14.05 -2.09
C ILE A 151 10.21 -14.50 -1.63
N THR A 152 10.14 -15.45 -0.71
CA THR A 152 8.90 -15.90 -0.09
C THR A 152 8.82 -15.40 1.35
N ILE A 153 7.68 -14.84 1.73
CA ILE A 153 7.42 -14.31 3.08
C ILE A 153 5.94 -14.44 3.43
N ASN A 154 5.61 -14.50 4.72
CA ASN A 154 4.23 -14.50 5.18
C ASN A 154 3.62 -13.09 5.15
N ASP A 155 2.30 -13.03 4.98
CA ASP A 155 1.51 -11.79 4.98
C ASP A 155 1.63 -10.98 6.28
N GLU A 156 1.85 -11.64 7.42
CA GLU A 156 2.06 -10.98 8.70
C GLU A 156 3.41 -10.26 8.81
N ASP A 157 4.43 -10.69 8.05
CA ASP A 157 5.80 -10.16 8.11
C ASP A 157 6.12 -9.18 6.95
N ILE A 158 5.38 -9.22 5.84
CA ILE A 158 5.63 -8.40 4.63
C ILE A 158 5.58 -6.89 4.93
N THR A 159 4.64 -6.44 5.75
CA THR A 159 4.47 -5.01 6.07
C THR A 159 5.68 -4.51 6.86
N ASP A 160 6.14 -5.28 7.84
CA ASP A 160 7.32 -4.91 8.62
C ASP A 160 8.59 -4.96 7.76
N LEU A 161 8.68 -5.89 6.81
CA LEU A 161 9.80 -5.93 5.86
C LEU A 161 9.83 -4.68 4.98
N LEU A 162 8.70 -4.35 4.34
CA LEU A 162 8.61 -3.22 3.40
C LEU A 162 8.74 -1.87 4.10
N THR A 163 8.23 -1.74 5.33
CA THR A 163 8.39 -0.52 6.13
C THR A 163 9.76 -0.42 6.83
N GLY A 164 10.62 -1.43 6.67
CA GLY A 164 11.97 -1.47 7.25
C GLY A 164 12.04 -1.82 8.74
N LYS A 165 10.90 -2.13 9.38
CA LYS A 165 10.85 -2.58 10.79
C LYS A 165 11.45 -3.98 10.96
N LEU A 166 11.31 -4.84 9.95
CA LEU A 166 11.90 -6.18 9.92
C LEU A 166 13.16 -6.17 9.06
N ASN A 167 14.29 -6.51 9.67
CA ASN A 167 15.54 -6.66 8.95
C ASN A 167 15.52 -7.93 8.06
N PRO A 168 15.82 -7.84 6.75
CA PRO A 168 15.73 -8.98 5.82
C PRO A 168 16.68 -10.13 6.14
N GLN A 169 17.90 -9.83 6.59
CA GLN A 169 18.89 -10.84 6.93
C GLN A 169 18.44 -11.62 8.17
N LYS A 170 17.93 -10.90 9.18
CA LYS A 170 17.36 -11.52 10.38
C LYS A 170 16.13 -12.36 10.02
N ALA A 171 15.24 -11.85 9.18
CA ALA A 171 14.06 -12.59 8.71
C ALA A 171 14.45 -13.88 7.98
N PHE A 172 15.52 -13.84 7.18
CA PHE A 172 16.04 -15.02 6.49
C PHE A 172 16.57 -16.08 7.47
N PHE A 173 17.43 -15.69 8.41
CA PHE A 173 17.96 -16.61 9.42
C PHE A 173 16.89 -17.16 10.37
N GLN A 174 15.81 -16.41 10.60
CA GLN A 174 14.67 -16.85 11.40
C GLN A 174 13.68 -17.74 10.63
N GLY A 175 13.91 -17.99 9.34
CA GLY A 175 13.01 -18.78 8.50
C GLY A 175 11.72 -18.07 8.09
N LYS A 176 11.56 -16.78 8.43
CA LYS A 176 10.42 -15.94 8.03
C LYS A 176 10.49 -15.51 6.58
N LEU A 177 11.70 -15.43 6.03
CA LEU A 177 11.98 -15.05 4.67
C LEU A 177 12.78 -16.17 4.00
N LYS A 178 12.36 -16.61 2.82
CA LYS A 178 13.08 -17.60 2.01
C LYS A 178 13.50 -16.95 0.69
N ILE A 179 14.75 -17.18 0.28
CA ILE A 179 15.29 -16.67 -0.99
C ILE A 179 15.63 -17.86 -1.88
N GLN A 180 15.27 -17.77 -3.16
CA GLN A 180 15.63 -18.73 -4.20
C GLN A 180 16.12 -17.96 -5.43
N GLY A 181 17.06 -18.53 -6.19
CA GLY A 181 17.61 -17.91 -7.40
C GLY A 181 18.95 -17.23 -7.18
N ASN A 182 19.20 -16.11 -7.88
CA ASN A 182 20.48 -15.44 -7.92
C ASN A 182 20.79 -14.70 -6.59
N MET A 183 21.62 -15.33 -5.76
CA MET A 183 22.00 -14.76 -4.46
C MET A 183 22.75 -13.43 -4.56
N GLY A 184 23.49 -13.16 -5.63
CA GLY A 184 24.17 -11.88 -5.82
C GLY A 184 23.18 -10.72 -5.99
N LEU A 185 22.10 -10.93 -6.73
CA LEU A 185 21.02 -9.95 -6.87
C LEU A 185 20.22 -9.79 -5.57
N ALA A 186 20.00 -10.87 -4.82
CA ALA A 186 19.33 -10.82 -3.52
C ALA A 186 20.11 -9.99 -2.49
N LEU A 187 21.45 -10.10 -2.49
CA LEU A 187 22.31 -9.29 -1.62
C LEU A 187 22.27 -7.80 -2.00
N LYS A 188 22.33 -7.48 -3.30
CA LYS A 188 22.19 -6.08 -3.77
C LYS A 188 20.87 -5.44 -3.33
N LEU A 189 19.76 -6.17 -3.42
CA LEU A 189 18.46 -5.69 -2.95
C LEU A 189 18.48 -5.38 -1.44
N THR A 190 19.14 -6.24 -0.66
CA THR A 190 19.29 -6.05 0.79
C THR A 190 20.12 -4.80 1.13
N GLU A 191 21.18 -4.53 0.37
CA GLU A 191 22.00 -3.32 0.55
C GLU A 191 21.24 -2.03 0.24
N LEU A 192 20.39 -2.06 -0.79
CA LEU A 192 19.53 -0.93 -1.14
C LEU A 192 18.51 -0.63 -0.06
N GLN A 193 17.88 -1.67 0.49
CA GLN A 193 16.95 -1.49 1.60
C GLN A 193 17.65 -0.91 2.84
N LYS A 194 18.90 -1.30 3.13
CA LYS A 194 19.69 -0.69 4.22
C LYS A 194 19.95 0.80 3.98
N LYS A 195 20.32 1.17 2.75
CA LYS A 195 20.52 2.59 2.38
C LYS A 195 19.22 3.39 2.51
N ALA A 196 18.09 2.84 2.07
CA ALA A 196 16.78 3.48 2.20
C ALA A 196 16.34 3.62 3.67
N GLY A 197 16.51 2.57 4.48
CA GLY A 197 16.20 2.58 5.92
C GLY A 197 16.98 3.64 6.69
N ASN A 198 18.30 3.73 6.46
CA ASN A 198 19.14 4.76 7.07
C ASN A 198 18.68 6.19 6.71
N ARG A 199 18.14 6.38 5.50
CA ARG A 199 17.61 7.68 5.05
C ARG A 199 16.33 8.06 5.78
N ILE A 200 15.44 7.09 6.00
CA ILE A 200 14.20 7.26 6.79
C ILE A 200 14.53 7.61 8.24
N ASP A 201 15.50 6.91 8.85
CA ASP A 201 15.92 7.20 10.23
C ASP A 201 16.59 8.56 10.36
N THR A 202 17.37 8.97 9.36
CA THR A 202 17.98 10.31 9.31
C THR A 202 16.92 11.42 9.16
N LEU A 203 15.84 11.17 8.41
CA LEU A 203 14.71 12.09 8.28
C LEU A 203 13.90 12.18 9.58
N ARG A 204 13.70 11.05 10.27
CA ARG A 204 13.03 11.02 11.59
C ARG A 204 13.84 11.70 12.69
N ALA A 205 15.17 11.64 12.65
CA ALA A 205 16.03 12.31 13.62
C ALA A 205 16.10 13.84 13.43
N LYS A 206 15.60 14.36 12.31
CA LYS A 206 15.57 15.80 11.98
C LYS A 206 14.20 16.45 12.22
N LEU A 207 13.19 15.67 12.61
CA LEU A 207 11.85 16.10 12.99
C LEU A 207 11.69 16.04 14.51
#